data_AF-A0AAU2W7D3-F1
#
_entry.id   AF-A0AAU2W7D3-F1
#
_cell.length_a   1.000
_cell.length_b   1.000
_cell.length_c   1.000
_cell.angle_alpha   90.00
_cell.angle_beta   90.00
_cell.angle_gamma   90.00
#
_symmetry.space_group_name_H-M   'P 1'
#
loop_
_entity.id
_entity.type
_entity.pdbx_description
1 polymer ?
#
loop_
_entity_poly.entity_id
_entity_poly.type
_entity_poly.pdbx_seq_one_letter_code
_entity_poly.pdbx_strand_id
1 'polypeptide(L)'
;MTGRCWTELRRPLRAVPVLTAALDRYSDDHARDKALYLSWLADAYLTAGEVEQAAAKAGRALELATGVASIRPRQRIDPILGQLSAHKGLGPVRALMERAAG
;
A
#
# COMPACT_ATOMS: atom_id res chain seq x y z
N MET A 1 -10.69 -6.89 -8.04
CA MET A 1 -10.76 -8.31 -7.60
C MET A 1 -9.51 -9.12 -7.97
N THR A 2 -9.09 -9.21 -9.23
CA THR A 2 -7.92 -10.02 -9.65
C THR A 2 -6.59 -9.64 -9.01
N GLY A 3 -6.30 -8.34 -8.88
CA GLY A 3 -5.07 -7.85 -8.24
C GLY A 3 -4.91 -8.34 -6.80
N ARG A 4 -5.96 -8.21 -5.99
CA ARG A 4 -6.02 -8.76 -4.63
C ARG A 4 -5.72 -10.26 -4.63
N CYS A 5 -6.39 -11.05 -5.47
CA CYS A 5 -6.18 -12.49 -5.49
C CYS A 5 -4.71 -12.85 -5.73
N TRP A 6 -4.02 -12.16 -6.64
CA TRP A 6 -2.59 -12.38 -6.86
C TRP A 6 -1.72 -11.94 -5.68
N THR A 7 -2.07 -10.84 -4.99
CA THR A 7 -1.37 -10.41 -3.76
C THR A 7 -1.50 -11.46 -2.66
N GLU A 8 -2.72 -11.92 -2.37
CA GLU A 8 -2.97 -12.93 -1.32
C GLU A 8 -2.28 -14.28 -1.64
N LEU A 9 -2.16 -14.63 -2.93
CA LEU A 9 -1.41 -15.81 -3.40
C LEU A 9 0.11 -15.59 -3.47
N ARG A 10 0.62 -14.44 -2.99
CA ARG A 10 2.05 -14.08 -3.01
C ARG A 10 2.65 -14.21 -4.43
N ARG A 11 1.91 -13.74 -5.45
CA ARG A 11 2.34 -13.72 -6.86
C ARG A 11 2.57 -12.27 -7.32
N PRO A 12 3.64 -11.60 -6.84
CA PRO A 12 3.82 -10.16 -7.04
C PRO A 12 3.93 -9.77 -8.52
N LEU A 13 4.61 -10.57 -9.35
CA LEU A 13 4.74 -10.31 -10.79
C LEU A 13 3.41 -10.34 -11.55
N ARG A 14 2.36 -10.95 -10.98
CA ARG A 14 0.99 -10.91 -11.53
C ARG A 14 0.14 -9.83 -10.88
N ALA A 15 0.36 -9.57 -9.59
CA ALA A 15 -0.40 -8.60 -8.80
C ALA A 15 -0.08 -7.16 -9.22
N VAL A 16 1.21 -6.79 -9.28
CA VAL A 16 1.69 -5.44 -9.54
C VAL A 16 1.10 -4.85 -10.83
N PRO A 17 1.23 -5.46 -12.02
CA PRO A 17 0.74 -4.84 -13.25
C PRO A 17 -0.79 -4.65 -13.25
N VAL A 18 -1.53 -5.59 -12.65
CA VAL A 18 -3.00 -5.51 -12.57
C VAL A 18 -3.44 -4.40 -11.61
N LEU A 19 -2.79 -4.28 -10.46
CA LEU A 19 -3.10 -3.25 -9.47
C LEU A 19 -2.70 -1.85 -9.95
N THR A 20 -1.54 -1.70 -10.59
CA THR A 20 -1.09 -0.43 -11.18
C THR A 20 -2.07 0.03 -12.26
N ALA A 21 -2.41 -0.83 -13.23
CA ALA A 21 -3.34 -0.46 -14.29
C ALA A 21 -4.75 -0.13 -13.78
N ALA A 22 -5.19 -0.78 -12.69
CA ALA A 22 -6.43 -0.42 -12.03
C ALA A 22 -6.35 0.96 -11.37
N LEU A 23 -5.27 1.24 -10.63
CA LEU A 23 -5.06 2.50 -9.92
C LEU A 23 -4.90 3.71 -10.84
N ASP A 24 -4.33 3.53 -12.04
CA ASP A 24 -4.21 4.59 -13.05
C ASP A 24 -5.57 5.13 -13.53
N ARG A 25 -6.63 4.34 -13.36
CA ARG A 25 -8.01 4.70 -13.75
C ARG A 25 -8.84 5.23 -12.58
N TYR A 26 -8.33 5.17 -11.34
CA TYR A 26 -9.06 5.59 -10.14
C TYR A 26 -8.65 7.03 -9.75
N SER A 27 -9.58 7.97 -9.87
CA SER A 27 -9.39 9.31 -9.30
C SER A 27 -9.36 9.25 -7.77
N ASP A 28 -8.84 10.31 -7.14
CA ASP A 28 -8.82 10.43 -5.68
C ASP A 28 -10.22 10.65 -5.07
N ASP A 29 -11.25 10.95 -5.88
CA ASP A 29 -12.64 11.05 -5.42
C ASP A 29 -13.14 9.72 -4.82
N HIS A 30 -12.50 8.61 -5.20
CA HIS A 30 -12.70 7.28 -4.64
C HIS A 30 -11.65 6.93 -3.56
N ALA A 31 -11.32 7.89 -2.68
CA ALA A 31 -10.25 7.78 -1.68
C ALA A 31 -10.26 6.47 -0.88
N ARG A 32 -11.44 6.00 -0.46
CA ARG A 32 -11.59 4.75 0.32
C ARG A 32 -11.12 3.53 -0.46
N ASP A 33 -11.60 3.37 -1.68
CA ASP A 33 -11.27 2.21 -2.52
C ASP A 33 -9.83 2.32 -3.02
N LYS A 34 -9.38 3.53 -3.35
CA LYS A 34 -8.01 3.78 -3.77
C LYS A 34 -7.01 3.46 -2.66
N ALA A 35 -7.29 3.84 -1.41
CA ALA A 35 -6.48 3.46 -0.25
C ALA A 35 -6.38 1.92 -0.09
N LEU A 36 -7.50 1.21 -0.30
CA LEU A 36 -7.52 -0.25 -0.23
C LEU A 36 -6.67 -0.88 -1.35
N TYR A 37 -6.80 -0.40 -2.59
CA TYR A 37 -6.03 -0.94 -3.72
C TYR A 37 -4.53 -0.62 -3.60
N LEU A 38 -4.18 0.57 -3.12
CA LEU A 38 -2.80 0.94 -2.82
C LEU A 38 -2.21 0.06 -1.71
N SER A 39 -2.98 -0.33 -0.71
CA SER A 39 -2.51 -1.27 0.33
C SER A 39 -2.15 -2.64 -0.26
N TRP A 40 -2.93 -3.17 -1.20
CA TRP A 40 -2.58 -4.43 -1.90
C TRP A 40 -1.38 -4.27 -2.83
N LEU A 41 -1.21 -3.10 -3.44
CA LEU A 41 -0.06 -2.83 -4.29
C LEU A 41 1.22 -2.70 -3.45
N ALA A 42 1.15 -2.05 -2.29
CA ALA A 42 2.26 -1.98 -1.34
C ALA A 42 2.68 -3.37 -0.84
N ASP A 43 1.72 -4.22 -0.47
CA ASP A 43 1.96 -5.61 -0.07
C ASP A 43 2.59 -6.44 -1.21
N ALA A 44 2.13 -6.24 -2.45
CA ALA A 44 2.72 -6.89 -3.62
C ALA A 44 4.17 -6.45 -3.88
N TYR A 45 4.47 -5.14 -3.79
CA TYR A 45 5.84 -4.64 -3.91
C TYR A 45 6.74 -5.17 -2.79
N LEU A 46 6.25 -5.18 -1.56
CA LEU A 46 7.01 -5.70 -0.42
C LEU A 46 7.30 -7.19 -0.58
N THR A 47 6.31 -7.96 -1.06
CA THR A 47 6.48 -9.38 -1.42
C THR A 47 7.49 -9.58 -2.55
N ALA A 48 7.64 -8.61 -3.46
CA ALA A 48 8.64 -8.62 -4.53
C ALA A 48 10.06 -8.22 -4.06
N GLY A 49 10.22 -7.72 -2.82
CA GLY A 49 11.47 -7.13 -2.34
C GLY A 49 11.66 -5.66 -2.72
N GLU A 50 10.67 -5.03 -3.36
CA GLU A 50 10.70 -3.63 -3.80
C GLU A 50 10.29 -2.70 -2.65
N VAL A 51 11.14 -2.63 -1.62
CA VAL A 51 10.82 -2.01 -0.32
C VAL A 51 10.50 -0.51 -0.45
N GLU A 52 11.23 0.24 -1.27
CA GLU A 52 11.00 1.68 -1.44
C GLU A 52 9.67 1.95 -2.16
N GLN A 53 9.33 1.14 -3.15
CA GLN A 53 8.04 1.23 -3.84
C GLN A 53 6.88 0.86 -2.90
N ALA A 54 7.07 -0.18 -2.09
CA ALA A 54 6.10 -0.55 -1.06
C ALA A 54 5.84 0.60 -0.09
N ALA A 55 6.90 1.26 0.39
CA ALA A 55 6.79 2.42 1.27
C ALA A 55 6.04 3.59 0.63
N ALA A 56 6.36 3.92 -0.63
CA ALA A 56 5.69 4.99 -1.35
C ALA A 56 4.18 4.73 -1.50
N LYS A 57 3.79 3.51 -1.88
CA LYS A 57 2.37 3.15 -2.04
C LYS A 57 1.64 3.05 -0.70
N ALA A 58 2.27 2.53 0.34
CA ALA A 58 1.71 2.51 1.70
C ALA A 58 1.51 3.93 2.25
N GLY A 59 2.44 4.85 1.99
CA GLY A 59 2.30 6.26 2.37
C GLY A 59 1.12 6.95 1.70
N ARG A 60 0.93 6.72 0.40
CA ARG A 60 -0.25 7.25 -0.30
C ARG A 60 -1.55 6.62 0.20
N ALA A 61 -1.54 5.32 0.51
CA ALA A 61 -2.69 4.65 1.09
C ALA A 61 -3.07 5.26 2.46
N LEU A 62 -2.08 5.56 3.29
CA LEU A 62 -2.27 6.17 4.60
C LEU A 62 -2.84 7.58 4.51
N GLU A 63 -2.33 8.41 3.60
CA GLU A 63 -2.84 9.76 3.32
C GLU A 63 -4.31 9.75 2.89
N LEU A 64 -4.71 8.80 2.06
CA LEU A 64 -6.11 8.68 1.63
C LEU A 64 -7.00 8.09 2.73
N ALA A 65 -6.43 7.28 3.63
CA ALA A 65 -7.16 6.62 4.71
C ALA A 65 -7.56 7.58 5.85
N THR A 66 -6.81 8.66 6.10
CA THR A 66 -7.14 9.64 7.14
C THR A 66 -8.42 10.42 6.85
N GLY A 67 -8.78 10.61 5.58
CA GLY A 67 -9.98 11.35 5.16
C GLY A 67 -11.27 10.54 5.05
N VAL A 68 -11.24 9.22 5.28
CA VAL A 68 -12.41 8.36 5.04
C VAL A 68 -13.04 7.87 6.33
N ALA A 69 -14.37 7.87 6.39
CA ALA A 69 -15.14 7.23 7.47
C ALA A 69 -15.11 5.70 7.33
N SER A 70 -13.92 5.08 7.46
CA SER A 70 -13.72 3.63 7.44
C SER A 70 -12.38 3.24 8.05
N ILE A 71 -12.39 2.29 8.98
CA ILE A 71 -11.16 1.75 9.60
C ILE A 71 -10.42 0.73 8.72
N ARG A 72 -11.10 0.19 7.69
CA ARG A 72 -10.60 -0.97 6.93
C ARG A 72 -9.27 -0.70 6.20
N PRO A 73 -9.08 0.45 5.52
CA PRO A 73 -7.80 0.74 4.88
C PRO A 73 -6.65 0.79 5.89
N ARG A 74 -6.86 1.45 7.04
CA ARG A 74 -5.86 1.52 8.13
C ARG A 74 -5.47 0.13 8.62
N GLN A 75 -6.46 -0.71 8.96
CA GLN A 75 -6.23 -2.09 9.40
C GLN A 75 -5.42 -2.93 8.40
N ARG A 76 -5.58 -2.69 7.09
CA ARG A 76 -4.82 -3.39 6.05
C ARG A 76 -3.39 -2.84 5.91
N ILE A 77 -3.18 -1.56 6.18
CA ILE A 77 -1.88 -0.88 6.10
C ILE A 77 -1.00 -1.25 7.29
N ASP A 78 -1.54 -1.43 8.50
CA ASP A 78 -0.76 -1.64 9.72
C ASP A 78 0.23 -2.83 9.66
N PRO A 79 -0.14 -4.02 9.13
CA PRO A 79 0.82 -5.11 8.96
C PRO A 79 1.95 -4.77 8.00
N ILE A 80 1.69 -3.97 6.96
CA ILE A 80 2.68 -3.54 5.98
C ILE A 80 3.66 -2.58 6.64
N LEU A 81 3.18 -1.64 7.47
CA LEU A 81 4.04 -0.76 8.26
C LEU A 81 4.93 -1.55 9.22
N GLY A 82 4.37 -2.57 9.87
CA GLY A 82 5.12 -3.49 10.75
C GLY A 82 6.28 -4.16 10.02
N GLN A 83 6.05 -4.68 8.82
CA GLN A 83 7.11 -5.32 8.02
C GLN A 83 8.13 -4.30 7.48
N LEU A 84 7.66 -3.15 6.98
CA LEU A 84 8.54 -2.07 6.52
C LEU A 84 9.42 -1.50 7.63
N SER A 85 8.98 -1.59 8.89
CA SER A 85 9.75 -1.10 10.05
C SER A 85 11.15 -1.74 10.19
N ALA A 86 11.39 -2.93 9.60
CA ALA A 86 12.70 -3.56 9.53
C ALA A 86 13.68 -2.82 8.58
N HIS A 87 13.17 -1.95 7.71
CA HIS A 87 13.91 -1.24 6.68
C HIS A 87 14.00 0.28 6.92
N LYS A 88 13.88 0.74 8.18
CA LYS A 88 13.91 2.17 8.56
C LYS A 88 15.17 2.93 8.14
N GLY A 89 16.23 2.24 7.75
CA GLY A 89 17.42 2.86 7.16
C GLY A 89 17.18 3.47 5.77
N LEU A 90 16.15 3.02 5.06
CA LEU A 90 15.78 3.57 3.75
C LEU A 90 14.96 4.86 3.91
N GLY A 91 15.32 5.89 3.13
CA GLY A 91 14.68 7.20 3.19
C GLY A 91 13.15 7.17 3.07
N PRO A 92 12.58 6.49 2.05
CA PRO A 92 11.12 6.39 1.89
C PRO A 92 10.42 5.69 3.06
N VAL A 93 11.06 4.67 3.64
CA VAL A 93 10.51 3.94 4.79
C VAL A 93 10.52 4.80 6.04
N ARG A 94 11.62 5.52 6.30
CA ARG A 94 11.71 6.45 7.44
C ARG A 94 10.61 7.51 7.39
N ALA A 95 10.46 8.17 6.24
CA ALA A 95 9.44 9.20 6.05
C ALA A 95 8.01 8.63 6.25
N LEU A 96 7.75 7.40 5.81
CA LEU A 96 6.48 6.72 6.06
C LEU A 96 6.24 6.46 7.56
N MET A 97 7.26 6.00 8.29
CA MET A 97 7.13 5.73 9.73
C MET A 97 6.86 7.00 10.53
N GLU A 98 7.54 8.10 10.19
CA GLU A 98 7.30 9.42 10.80
C GLU A 98 5.85 9.86 10.60
N ARG A 99 5.33 9.70 9.37
CA ARG A 99 3.93 10.03 9.07
C ARG A 99 2.93 9.12 9.78
N ALA A 100 3.25 7.84 9.96
CA ALA A 100 2.37 6.89 10.63
C ALA A 100 2.30 7.05 12.15
N ALA A 101 3.23 7.81 12.74
CA ALA A 101 3.31 8.10 14.16
C ALA A 101 2.57 9.39 14.57
N GLY A 102 2.26 10.27 13.61
CA GLY A 102 1.41 11.46 13.80
C GLY A 102 -0.06 11.13 13.59
#